data_AF-A0AAW3V3F6-F1
#
_entry.id   AF-A0AAW3V3F6-F1
#
_cell.length_a   1.000
_cell.length_b   1.000
_cell.length_c   1.000
_cell.angle_alpha   90.00
_cell.angle_beta   90.00
_cell.angle_gamma   90.00
#
_symmetry.space_group_name_H-M   'P 1'
#
loop_
_entity.id
_entity.type
_entity.pdbx_description
1 polymer ?
#
loop_
_entity_poly.entity_id
_entity_poly.type
_entity_poly.pdbx_seq_one_letter_code
_entity_poly.pdbx_strand_id
1 'polypeptide(L)'
;MIESTHTRQGQSGATDVQTPDIKPGLYYVSAVRSGGRQWWPLLGPFPDDHLAAILKVDAVRKLACELDPRGCWYAYGTVRIEHQENPPQGALNKRLL
;
A
#
# COMPACT_ATOMS: atom_id res chain seq x y z
N MET A 1 -35.66 30.16 19.48
CA MET A 1 -34.60 30.84 20.26
C MET A 1 -34.53 30.08 21.58
N ILE A 2 -33.61 29.16 21.86
CA ILE A 2 -32.27 28.88 21.35
C ILE A 2 -32.00 27.36 21.44
N GLU A 3 -31.28 26.84 20.44
CA GLU A 3 -30.78 25.48 20.35
C GLU A 3 -29.59 25.28 21.31
N SER A 4 -29.51 24.10 21.91
CA SER A 4 -28.31 23.56 22.57
C SER A 4 -28.50 22.05 22.53
N THR A 5 -27.76 21.31 21.73
CA THR A 5 -26.50 20.73 22.19
C THR A 5 -25.65 20.36 20.98
N HIS A 6 -24.50 21.03 20.87
CA HIS A 6 -23.44 20.72 19.92
C HIS A 6 -22.66 19.53 20.48
N THR A 7 -23.03 18.29 20.14
CA THR A 7 -22.16 17.13 20.39
C THR A 7 -21.22 16.98 19.21
N ARG A 8 -20.03 17.59 19.32
CA ARG A 8 -18.85 17.19 18.54
C ARG A 8 -18.52 15.75 18.90
N GLN A 9 -18.91 14.78 18.07
CA GLN A 9 -18.29 13.46 18.13
C GLN A 9 -16.91 13.56 17.48
N GLY A 10 -15.91 13.22 18.30
CA GLY A 10 -14.51 13.35 18.00
C GLY A 10 -14.09 12.51 16.80
N GLN A 11 -13.11 13.05 16.10
CA GLN A 11 -12.27 12.33 15.15
C GLN A 11 -11.63 11.13 15.86
N SER A 12 -12.16 9.94 15.63
CA SER A 12 -11.42 8.70 15.84
C SER A 12 -10.56 8.47 14.60
N GLY A 13 -9.29 8.89 14.65
CA GLY A 13 -8.28 8.46 13.70
C GLY A 13 -7.98 6.98 13.91
N ALA A 14 -8.87 6.11 13.42
CA ALA A 14 -8.55 4.71 13.24
C ALA A 14 -7.42 4.66 12.20
N THR A 15 -6.23 4.22 12.61
CA THR A 15 -5.28 3.64 11.66
C THR A 15 -6.07 2.60 10.88
N ASP A 16 -6.37 2.88 9.61
CA ASP A 16 -7.09 1.98 8.71
C ASP A 16 -6.20 0.74 8.49
N VAL A 17 -6.24 -0.19 9.44
CA VAL A 17 -5.51 -1.44 9.34
C VAL A 17 -6.22 -2.24 8.27
N GLN A 18 -5.68 -2.20 7.05
CA GLN A 18 -6.17 -2.96 5.93
C GLN A 18 -6.28 -4.44 6.34
N THR A 19 -7.49 -5.00 6.32
CA THR A 19 -7.71 -6.42 6.59
C THR A 19 -6.92 -7.26 5.58
N PRO A 20 -6.02 -8.16 6.04
CA PRO A 20 -5.30 -9.02 5.13
C PRO A 20 -6.25 -9.95 4.37
N ASP A 21 -6.26 -9.83 3.05
CA ASP A 21 -6.67 -10.90 2.14
C ASP A 21 -5.98 -12.24 2.47
N ILE A 22 -6.78 -13.31 2.53
CA ILE A 22 -6.38 -14.68 2.91
C ILE A 22 -6.23 -15.61 1.69
N LYS A 23 -6.46 -15.11 0.47
CA LYS A 23 -6.34 -15.93 -0.74
C LYS A 23 -4.88 -16.20 -1.05
N PRO A 24 -4.55 -17.40 -1.57
CA PRO A 24 -3.20 -17.63 -2.06
C PRO A 24 -2.89 -16.76 -3.28
N GLY A 25 -1.63 -16.44 -3.46
CA GLY A 25 -1.12 -15.63 -4.56
C GLY A 25 0.13 -14.85 -4.18
N LEU A 26 0.59 -14.05 -5.13
CA LEU A 26 1.76 -13.22 -4.97
C LEU A 26 1.31 -11.80 -4.60
N TYR A 27 1.65 -11.37 -3.39
CA TYR A 27 1.35 -10.03 -2.92
C TYR A 27 2.53 -9.08 -3.14
N TYR A 28 2.21 -7.83 -3.46
CA TYR A 28 3.21 -6.78 -3.67
C TYR A 28 2.78 -5.51 -2.95
N VAL A 29 3.76 -4.71 -2.56
CA VAL A 29 3.53 -3.27 -2.42
C VAL A 29 3.59 -2.66 -3.81
N SER A 30 2.56 -1.91 -4.17
CA SER A 30 2.44 -1.27 -5.48
C SER A 30 2.23 0.24 -5.35
N ALA A 31 2.54 0.94 -6.44
CA ALA A 31 2.16 2.34 -6.61
C ALA A 31 1.34 2.53 -7.88
N VAL A 32 0.41 3.48 -7.83
CA VAL A 32 -0.39 3.94 -8.97
C VAL A 32 -0.24 5.46 -9.07
N ARG A 33 0.02 5.97 -10.26
CA ARG A 33 0.07 7.42 -10.49
C ARG A 33 -1.33 7.99 -10.29
N SER A 34 -1.45 9.19 -9.71
CA SER A 34 -2.74 9.86 -9.56
C SER A 34 -3.49 9.94 -10.91
N GLY A 35 -4.74 9.45 -10.92
CA GLY A 35 -5.58 9.35 -12.13
C GLY A 35 -5.25 8.19 -13.08
N GLY A 36 -4.23 7.39 -12.78
CA GLY A 36 -3.86 6.20 -13.54
C GLY A 36 -4.60 4.95 -13.10
N ARG A 37 -4.59 3.92 -13.96
CA ARG A 37 -5.07 2.55 -13.65
C ARG A 37 -3.95 1.53 -13.58
N GLN A 38 -2.80 1.85 -14.17
CA GLN A 38 -1.64 0.98 -14.17
C GLN A 38 -0.92 1.07 -12.83
N TRP A 39 -0.68 -0.08 -12.23
CA TRP A 39 0.11 -0.22 -11.03
C TRP A 39 1.54 -0.67 -11.39
N TRP A 40 2.49 -0.33 -10.52
CA TRP A 40 3.89 -0.78 -10.60
C TRP A 40 4.27 -1.55 -9.35
N PRO A 41 4.90 -2.74 -9.47
CA PRO A 41 5.43 -3.47 -8.33
C PRO A 41 6.65 -2.75 -7.75
N LEU A 42 6.55 -2.31 -6.50
CA LEU A 42 7.66 -1.68 -5.79
C LEU A 42 8.39 -2.66 -4.87
N LEU A 43 7.67 -3.54 -4.18
CA LEU A 43 8.27 -4.53 -3.29
C LEU A 43 7.53 -5.85 -3.37
N GLY A 44 8.27 -6.97 -3.39
CA GLY A 44 7.73 -8.32 -3.47
C GLY A 44 8.25 -9.10 -4.69
N PRO A 45 7.75 -10.33 -4.91
CA PRO A 45 6.56 -10.89 -4.28
C PRO A 45 6.73 -11.31 -2.82
N PHE A 46 5.64 -11.23 -2.07
CA PHE A 46 5.39 -11.91 -0.79
C PHE A 46 4.42 -13.08 -1.06
N PRO A 47 4.90 -14.33 -1.15
CA PRO A 47 4.05 -15.48 -1.47
C PRO A 47 3.08 -15.78 -0.32
N ASP A 48 1.78 -15.80 -0.62
CA ASP A 48 0.67 -16.11 0.29
C ASP A 48 0.63 -15.27 1.59
N ASP A 49 1.42 -14.19 1.66
CA ASP A 49 1.56 -13.34 2.84
C ASP A 49 1.26 -11.87 2.50
N HIS A 50 -0.03 -11.57 2.47
CA HIS A 50 -0.50 -10.22 2.26
C HIS A 50 -0.16 -9.28 3.43
N LEU A 51 -0.12 -9.82 4.66
CA LEU A 51 0.19 -9.02 5.83
C LEU A 51 1.61 -8.47 5.76
N ALA A 52 2.59 -9.28 5.32
CA ALA A 52 3.95 -8.82 5.08
C ALA A 52 4.02 -7.66 4.07
N ALA A 53 3.21 -7.70 3.01
CA ALA A 53 3.13 -6.60 2.06
C ALA A 53 2.52 -5.33 2.70
N ILE A 54 1.40 -5.45 3.44
CA ILE A 54 0.75 -4.32 4.13
C ILE A 54 1.73 -3.62 5.07
N LEU A 55 2.46 -4.39 5.89
CA LEU A 55 3.43 -3.85 6.86
C LEU A 55 4.60 -3.09 6.21
N LYS A 56 4.81 -3.24 4.90
CA LYS A 56 5.91 -2.59 4.15
C LYS A 56 5.47 -1.33 3.40
N VAL A 57 4.17 -1.03 3.29
CA VAL A 57 3.64 0.08 2.48
C VAL A 57 4.27 1.42 2.88
N ASP A 58 4.33 1.74 4.17
CA ASP A 58 4.88 3.02 4.64
C ASP A 58 6.38 3.15 4.37
N ALA A 59 7.16 2.09 4.59
CA ALA A 59 8.59 2.07 4.33
C ALA A 59 8.88 2.26 2.83
N VAL A 60 8.11 1.58 1.97
CA VAL A 60 8.19 1.72 0.51
C VAL A 60 7.83 3.13 0.07
N ARG A 61 6.73 3.70 0.58
CA ARG A 61 6.32 5.07 0.26
C ARG A 61 7.41 6.07 0.61
N LYS A 62 7.99 5.96 1.82
CA LYS A 62 9.06 6.84 2.27
C LYS A 62 10.27 6.77 1.33
N LEU A 63 10.77 5.57 1.07
CA LEU A 63 11.93 5.38 0.20
C LEU A 63 11.64 5.82 -1.25
N ALA A 64 10.44 5.55 -1.77
CA ALA A 64 10.05 5.99 -3.10
C ALA A 64 10.08 7.52 -3.23
N CYS A 65 9.59 8.24 -2.21
CA CYS A 65 9.65 9.71 -2.18
C CYS A 65 11.09 10.26 -2.03
N GLU A 66 11.97 9.53 -1.33
CA GLU A 66 13.39 9.90 -1.20
C GLU A 66 14.16 9.72 -2.53
N LEU A 67 13.82 8.68 -3.31
CA LEU A 67 14.47 8.38 -4.58
C LEU A 67 13.93 9.23 -5.75
N ASP A 68 12.63 9.49 -5.77
CA ASP A 68 11.97 10.38 -6.73
C ASP A 68 10.95 11.25 -5.98
N PRO A 69 11.18 12.56 -5.87
CA PRO A 69 10.25 13.48 -5.21
C PRO A 69 8.82 13.41 -5.78
N ARG A 70 8.64 13.03 -7.05
CA ARG A 70 7.30 12.84 -7.65
C ARG A 70 6.52 11.69 -7.02
N GLY A 71 7.22 10.77 -6.36
CA GLY A 71 6.64 9.65 -5.63
C GLY A 71 5.63 10.09 -4.57
N CYS A 72 5.71 11.33 -4.05
CA CYS A 72 4.72 11.84 -3.11
C CYS A 72 3.32 12.02 -3.72
N TRP A 73 3.20 12.07 -5.04
CA TRP A 73 1.93 12.20 -5.76
C TRP A 73 1.31 10.86 -6.19
N TYR A 74 1.94 9.74 -5.85
CA TYR A 74 1.42 8.40 -6.17
C TYR A 74 0.57 7.88 -5.01
N ALA A 75 -0.42 7.06 -5.36
CA ALA A 75 -1.15 6.24 -4.39
C ALA A 75 -0.37 4.94 -4.16
N TYR A 76 -0.23 4.55 -2.90
CA TYR A 76 0.47 3.34 -2.49
C TYR A 76 -0.52 2.37 -1.84
N GLY A 77 -0.30 1.09 -2.04
CA GLY A 77 -1.11 0.04 -1.43
C GLY A 77 -0.56 -1.33 -1.78
N THR A 78 -1.42 -2.34 -1.72
CA THR A 78 -1.06 -3.70 -2.09
C THR A 78 -1.84 -4.19 -3.30
N VAL A 79 -1.26 -5.14 -4.04
CA VAL A 79 -1.94 -5.85 -5.12
C VAL A 79 -1.66 -7.34 -4.99
N ARG A 80 -2.65 -8.16 -5.31
CA ARG A 80 -2.51 -9.61 -5.48
C ARG A 80 -2.50 -9.94 -6.96
N ILE A 81 -1.58 -10.79 -7.39
CA ILE A 81 -1.67 -11.51 -8.66
C ILE A 81 -1.62 -13.02 -8.39
N GLU A 82 -2.07 -13.80 -9.35
CA GLU A 82 -1.95 -15.26 -9.29
C GLU A 82 -0.48 -15.70 -9.37
N HIS A 83 -0.21 -16.91 -8.91
CA HIS A 83 1.11 -17.51 -9.09
C HIS A 83 1.45 -17.66 -10.57
N GLN A 84 2.67 -17.27 -10.93
CA GLN A 84 3.20 -17.37 -12.29
C GLN A 84 4.66 -17.82 -12.23
N GLU A 85 5.15 -18.54 -13.24
CA GLU A 85 6.51 -19.10 -13.26
C GLU A 85 7.60 -18.01 -13.15
N ASN A 86 7.40 -16.87 -13.81
CA ASN A 86 8.33 -15.74 -13.82
C ASN A 86 7.62 -14.47 -13.34
N PRO A 87 7.46 -14.27 -12.02
CA PRO A 87 6.77 -13.11 -11.47
C PRO A 87 7.58 -11.83 -11.59
N PRO A 88 6.92 -10.67 -11.82
CA PRO A 88 7.61 -9.39 -11.80
C PRO A 88 8.27 -9.18 -10.43
N GLN A 89 9.45 -8.56 -10.42
CA GLN A 89 10.16 -8.26 -9.18
C GLN A 89 9.93 -6.80 -8.80
N GLY A 90 9.74 -6.54 -7.50
CA GLY A 90 9.63 -5.20 -6.97
C GLY A 90 10.90 -4.38 -7.24
N ALA A 91 10.74 -3.17 -7.76
CA ALA A 91 11.86 -2.28 -8.09
C ALA A 91 12.76 -1.94 -6.87
N LEU A 92 12.24 -2.09 -5.65
CA LEU A 92 12.92 -1.79 -4.39
C LEU A 92 13.36 -3.04 -3.62
N ASN A 93 13.22 -4.25 -4.18
CA ASN A 93 13.60 -5.50 -3.50
C ASN A 93 15.03 -5.44 -2.94
N LYS A 94 16.01 -5.00 -3.74
CA LYS A 94 17.43 -4.89 -3.34
C LYS A 94 17.72 -3.92 -2.18
N ARG A 95 16.71 -3.17 -1.72
CA ARG A 95 16.84 -2.14 -0.68
C ARG A 95 16.02 -2.45 0.58
N LEU A 96 14.99 -3.30 0.48
CA LEU A 96 13.97 -3.47 1.53
C LEU A 96 13.59 -4.93 1.84
N LEU A 97 14.16 -5.90 1.09
CA LEU A 97 14.15 -7.33 1.37
C LEU A 97 15.60 -7.80 1.59
#